data_AF-A0A925IGG4-F1
#
_entry.id   AF-A0A925IGG4-F1
#
_cell.length_a   1.000
_cell.length_b   1.000
_cell.length_c   1.000
_cell.angle_alpha   90.00
_cell.angle_beta   90.00
_cell.angle_gamma   90.00
#
_symmetry.space_group_name_H-M   'P 1'
#
loop_
_entity.id
_entity.type
_entity.pdbx_description
1 polymer ?
#
loop_
_entity_poly.entity_id
_entity_poly.type
_entity_poly.pdbx_seq_one_letter_code
_entity_poly.pdbx_strand_id
1 'polypeptide(L)'
;MAKSQGWFEHAMRRTGWRPERQVVALATLGFFLALILGALYLSQVAREATINRRLSELIALRDELERNNEQLRAEIGTLKAVPRLIQRASELGFSSAGSANIEYLTVAGYNPARDNTVAPIELQSDDPVSEYDETFTGWLSERWDSMRQSLGW
;
A
#
# COMPACT_ATOMS: atom_id res chain seq x y z
N MET A 1 36.54 -35.67 -57.32
CA MET A 1 36.33 -34.23 -57.00
C MET A 1 36.26 -34.09 -55.49
N ALA A 2 37.31 -33.57 -54.84
CA ALA A 2 37.29 -33.22 -53.42
C ALA A 2 38.34 -32.14 -53.14
N LYS A 3 37.91 -30.90 -52.91
CA LYS A 3 38.78 -29.83 -52.35
C LYS A 3 37.93 -28.70 -51.78
N SER A 4 37.43 -28.86 -50.56
CA SER A 4 36.74 -27.77 -49.82
C SER A 4 37.07 -27.72 -48.32
N GLN A 5 38.14 -28.37 -47.86
CA GLN A 5 38.53 -28.33 -46.44
C GLN A 5 39.64 -27.31 -46.11
N GLY A 6 40.28 -26.68 -47.09
CA GLY A 6 41.39 -25.75 -46.84
C GLY A 6 41.00 -24.32 -46.49
N TRP A 7 39.77 -23.88 -46.75
CA TRP A 7 39.39 -22.46 -46.58
C TRP A 7 39.02 -22.11 -45.13
N PHE A 8 38.45 -23.05 -44.38
CA PHE A 8 38.13 -22.87 -42.96
C PHE A 8 39.39 -22.76 -42.09
N GLU A 9 40.42 -23.58 -42.35
CA GLU A 9 41.70 -23.51 -41.64
C GLU A 9 42.50 -22.24 -41.95
N HIS A 10 42.36 -21.68 -43.16
CA HIS A 10 43.00 -20.42 -43.52
C HIS A 10 42.25 -19.19 -43.00
N ALA A 11 40.93 -19.27 -42.82
CA ALA A 11 40.13 -18.19 -42.24
C ALA A 11 40.33 -18.08 -40.72
N MET A 12 40.41 -19.20 -40.00
CA MET A 12 40.61 -19.19 -38.54
C MET A 12 42.05 -18.88 -38.09
N ARG A 13 43.06 -19.04 -38.96
CA ARG A 13 44.46 -18.71 -38.64
C ARG A 13 44.84 -17.24 -38.81
N ARG A 14 43.93 -16.37 -39.28
CA ARG A 14 44.20 -14.93 -39.45
C ARG A 14 43.78 -14.04 -38.28
N THR A 15 43.17 -14.61 -37.25
CA THR A 15 43.01 -13.92 -35.97
C THR A 15 44.19 -14.28 -35.10
N GLY A 16 45.31 -13.58 -35.32
CA GLY A 16 46.44 -13.62 -34.42
C GLY A 16 45.94 -13.30 -33.00
N TRP A 17 45.88 -14.33 -32.16
CA TRP A 17 45.55 -14.21 -30.75
C TRP A 17 46.59 -13.29 -30.11
N ARG A 18 46.20 -12.03 -29.91
CA ARG A 18 47.01 -11.00 -29.24
C ARG A 18 46.38 -10.76 -27.87
N PRO A 19 46.84 -11.45 -26.80
CA PRO A 19 46.23 -11.38 -25.47
C PRO A 19 46.11 -9.95 -24.94
N GLU A 20 47.03 -9.06 -25.33
CA GLU A 20 47.01 -7.63 -24.99
C GLU A 20 45.72 -6.91 -25.43
N ARG A 21 45.20 -7.20 -26.62
CA ARG A 21 43.99 -6.51 -27.13
C ARG A 21 42.70 -7.07 -26.53
N GLN A 22 42.69 -8.34 -26.15
CA GLN A 22 41.53 -8.97 -25.49
C GLN A 22 41.37 -8.48 -24.06
N VAL A 23 42.47 -8.29 -23.32
CA VAL A 23 42.40 -7.72 -21.96
C VAL A 23 41.82 -6.30 -21.98
N VAL A 24 42.24 -5.47 -22.94
CA VAL A 24 41.67 -4.13 -23.12
C VAL A 24 40.19 -4.21 -23.46
N ALA A 25 39.78 -5.09 -24.37
CA ALA A 25 38.38 -5.28 -24.73
C ALA A 25 37.52 -5.72 -23.53
N LEU A 26 37.96 -6.70 -22.74
CA LEU A 26 37.25 -7.13 -21.53
C LEU A 26 37.20 -6.03 -20.47
N ALA A 27 38.29 -5.29 -20.27
CA ALA A 27 38.31 -4.17 -19.33
C ALA A 27 37.32 -3.07 -19.73
N THR A 28 37.28 -2.72 -21.03
CA THR A 28 36.29 -1.75 -21.54
C THR A 28 34.86 -2.26 -21.38
N LEU A 29 34.61 -3.54 -21.67
CA LEU A 29 33.29 -4.15 -21.49
C LEU A 29 32.87 -4.10 -20.01
N GLY A 30 33.75 -4.50 -19.09
CA GLY A 30 33.49 -4.45 -17.65
C GLY A 30 33.22 -3.03 -17.15
N PHE A 31 33.94 -2.04 -17.68
CA PHE A 31 33.71 -0.64 -17.37
C PHE A 31 32.32 -0.15 -17.80
N PHE A 32 31.90 -0.47 -19.03
CA PHE A 32 30.54 -0.15 -19.49
C PHE A 32 29.47 -0.87 -18.66
N LEU A 33 29.71 -2.12 -18.29
CA LEU A 33 28.80 -2.90 -17.46
C LEU A 33 28.65 -2.26 -16.07
N ALA A 34 29.74 -1.82 -15.46
CA ALA A 34 29.73 -1.08 -14.21
C ALA A 34 28.99 0.26 -14.33
N LEU A 35 29.17 0.99 -15.44
CA LEU A 35 28.43 2.23 -15.69
C LEU A 35 26.92 1.99 -15.83
N ILE A 36 26.51 0.96 -16.55
CA ILE A 36 25.09 0.61 -16.73
C ILE A 36 24.47 0.24 -15.38
N LEU A 37 25.13 -0.62 -14.60
CA LEU A 37 24.67 -1.02 -13.27
C LEU A 37 24.61 0.18 -12.31
N GLY A 38 25.63 1.04 -12.33
CA GLY A 38 25.66 2.26 -11.52
C GLY A 38 24.53 3.24 -11.89
N ALA A 39 24.29 3.45 -13.19
CA ALA A 39 23.20 4.30 -13.66
C ALA A 39 21.82 3.74 -13.29
N LEU A 40 21.64 2.41 -13.40
CA LEU A 40 20.38 1.75 -13.01
C LEU A 40 20.14 1.88 -11.51
N TYR A 41 21.15 1.61 -10.68
CA TYR A 41 21.07 1.74 -9.24
C TYR A 41 20.74 3.18 -8.82
N LEU A 42 21.42 4.16 -9.42
CA LEU A 42 21.15 5.57 -9.15
C LEU A 42 19.73 5.97 -9.55
N SER A 43 19.22 5.45 -10.67
CA SER A 43 17.83 5.68 -11.10
C SER A 43 16.81 5.06 -10.13
N GLN A 44 17.09 3.91 -9.53
CA GLN A 44 16.21 3.30 -8.53
C GLN A 44 16.16 4.15 -7.27
N VAL A 45 17.32 4.56 -6.74
CA VAL A 45 17.42 5.43 -5.55
C VAL A 45 16.70 6.76 -5.77
N ALA A 46 16.86 7.39 -6.95
CA ALA A 46 16.18 8.63 -7.28
C ALA A 46 14.65 8.48 -7.33
N ARG A 47 14.15 7.36 -7.85
CA ARG A 47 12.71 7.04 -7.89
C ARG A 47 12.15 6.82 -6.48
N GLU A 48 12.88 6.14 -5.59
CA GLU A 48 12.47 5.94 -4.20
C GLU A 48 12.44 7.25 -3.40
N ALA A 49 13.41 8.15 -3.61
CA ALA A 49 13.45 9.45 -2.94
C ALA A 49 12.20 10.31 -3.21
N THR A 50 11.68 10.28 -4.44
CA THR A 50 10.44 11.02 -4.78
C THR A 50 9.18 10.38 -4.18
N ILE A 51 9.13 9.05 -4.10
CA ILE A 51 8.03 8.33 -3.43
C ILE A 51 7.99 8.65 -1.93
N ASN A 52 9.16 8.65 -1.27
CA ASN A 52 9.26 8.94 0.17
C ASN A 52 8.79 10.35 0.53
N ARG A 53 9.04 11.34 -0.33
CA ARG A 53 8.53 12.70 -0.14
C ARG A 53 7.01 12.73 -0.14
N ARG A 54 6.39 12.08 -1.14
CA ARG A 54 4.93 12.00 -1.24
C ARG A 54 4.31 11.21 -0.10
N LEU A 55 4.95 10.12 0.32
CA LEU A 55 4.53 9.34 1.49
C LEU A 55 4.57 10.19 2.77
N SER A 56 5.63 10.98 2.95
CA SER A 56 5.78 11.87 4.11
C SER A 56 4.70 12.96 4.13
N GLU A 57 4.36 13.52 2.96
CA GLU A 57 3.25 14.48 2.82
C GLU A 57 1.89 13.85 3.16
N LEU A 58 1.64 12.61 2.72
CA LEU A 58 0.42 11.87 3.04
C LEU A 58 0.32 11.52 4.53
N ILE A 59 1.43 11.13 5.17
CA ILE A 59 1.48 10.87 6.61
C ILE A 59 1.18 12.16 7.39
N ALA A 60 1.80 13.28 7.01
CA ALA A 60 1.53 14.57 7.65
C ALA A 60 0.06 14.99 7.52
N LEU A 61 -0.55 14.77 6.33
CA LEU A 61 -1.96 15.03 6.11
C LEU A 61 -2.87 14.12 6.95
N ARG A 62 -2.55 12.82 7.03
CA ARG A 62 -3.27 11.86 7.88
C ARG A 62 -3.25 12.31 9.33
N ASP A 63 -2.07 12.62 9.86
CA ASP A 63 -1.90 12.99 11.27
C ASP A 63 -2.66 14.29 11.59
N GLU A 64 -2.70 15.23 10.65
CA GLU A 64 -3.50 16.44 10.78
C GLU A 64 -5.01 16.14 10.82
N LEU A 65 -5.50 15.26 9.94
CA LEU A 65 -6.90 14.84 9.94
C LEU A 65 -7.28 14.07 11.21
N GLU A 66 -6.39 13.25 11.76
CA GLU A 66 -6.61 12.55 13.03
C GLU A 66 -6.72 13.54 14.20
N ARG A 67 -5.81 14.51 14.30
CA ARG A 67 -5.89 15.58 15.32
C ARG A 67 -7.21 16.34 15.24
N ASN A 68 -7.62 16.74 14.03
CA ASN A 68 -8.88 17.46 13.82
C ASN A 68 -10.11 16.61 14.20
N ASN A 69 -10.11 15.31 13.89
CA ASN A 69 -11.17 14.41 14.31
C ASN A 69 -11.27 14.28 15.83
N GLU A 70 -10.14 14.13 16.52
CA GLU A 70 -10.14 14.03 17.98
C GLU A 70 -10.61 15.33 18.65
N GLN A 71 -10.22 16.48 18.10
CA GLN A 71 -10.76 17.76 18.56
C GLN A 71 -12.28 17.83 18.38
N LEU A 72 -12.79 17.48 17.19
CA LEU A 72 -14.23 17.48 16.92
C LEU A 72 -14.99 16.50 17.82
N ARG A 73 -14.43 15.31 18.07
CA ARG A 73 -15.00 14.33 19.00
C ARG A 73 -15.10 14.90 20.41
N ALA A 74 -14.05 15.56 20.89
CA ALA A 74 -14.07 16.23 22.18
C ALA A 74 -15.15 17.33 22.22
N GLU A 75 -15.21 18.20 21.21
CA GLU A 75 -16.20 19.27 21.11
C GLU A 75 -17.64 18.72 21.11
N ILE A 76 -17.93 17.70 20.29
CA ILE A 76 -19.23 17.01 20.28
C ILE A 76 -19.56 16.44 21.66
N GLY A 77 -18.58 15.83 22.33
CA GLY A 77 -18.71 15.34 23.70
C GLY A 77 -19.12 16.44 24.67
N THR A 78 -18.46 17.61 24.61
CA THR A 78 -18.82 18.76 25.45
C THR A 78 -20.20 19.32 25.13
N LEU A 79 -20.62 19.31 23.86
CA LEU A 79 -21.94 19.79 23.43
C LEU A 79 -23.06 18.86 23.87
N LYS A 80 -22.82 17.54 23.81
CA LYS A 80 -23.75 16.51 24.25
C LYS A 80 -23.75 16.27 25.76
N ALA A 81 -22.85 16.92 26.50
CA ALA A 81 -22.75 16.75 27.94
C ALA A 81 -24.07 17.10 28.63
N VAL A 82 -24.62 16.14 29.39
CA VAL A 82 -25.89 16.29 30.13
C VAL A 82 -25.96 17.60 30.94
N PRO A 83 -24.92 18.03 31.68
CA PRO A 83 -24.95 19.31 32.38
C PRO A 83 -25.19 20.52 31.47
N ARG A 84 -24.58 20.53 30.28
CA ARG A 84 -24.75 21.61 29.29
C ARG A 84 -26.16 21.60 28.70
N LEU A 85 -26.71 20.42 28.44
CA LEU A 85 -28.09 20.26 27.97
C LEU A 85 -29.10 20.75 29.02
N ILE A 86 -28.90 20.39 30.29
CA ILE A 86 -29.73 20.86 31.42
C ILE A 86 -29.63 22.39 31.56
N GLN A 87 -28.42 22.94 31.52
CA GLN A 87 -28.22 24.39 31.56
C GLN A 87 -28.96 25.08 30.42
N ARG A 88 -28.80 24.59 29.18
CA ARG A 88 -29.49 25.18 28.02
C ARG A 88 -31.01 25.05 28.12
N ALA A 89 -31.52 23.93 28.61
CA ALA A 89 -32.95 23.76 28.86
C ALA A 89 -33.45 24.80 29.88
N SER A 90 -32.68 25.05 30.96
CA SER A 90 -33.03 26.08 31.95
C SER A 90 -33.04 27.50 31.38
N GLU A 91 -32.07 27.84 30.52
CA GLU A 91 -32.02 29.13 29.82
C GLU A 91 -33.20 29.35 28.86
N LEU A 92 -33.75 28.26 28.32
CA LEU A 92 -34.93 28.26 27.47
C LEU A 92 -36.25 28.26 28.27
N GLY A 93 -36.18 28.27 29.61
CA GLY A 93 -37.34 28.28 30.50
C GLY A 93 -37.91 26.90 30.84
N PHE A 94 -37.23 25.81 30.44
CA PHE A 94 -37.62 24.47 30.88
C PHE A 94 -37.16 24.22 32.31
N SER A 95 -37.96 23.49 33.07
CA SER A 95 -37.64 23.00 34.41
C SER A 95 -37.81 21.50 34.50
N SER A 96 -37.20 20.86 35.49
CA SER A 96 -37.43 19.44 35.75
C SER A 96 -38.92 19.20 36.08
N ALA A 97 -39.52 18.19 35.45
CA ALA A 97 -40.91 17.84 35.70
C ALA A 97 -41.02 17.05 37.02
N GLY A 98 -41.74 17.61 37.99
CA GLY A 98 -42.11 16.88 39.21
C GLY A 98 -43.25 15.90 38.95
N SER A 99 -43.54 15.03 39.93
CA SER A 99 -44.60 14.02 39.84
C SER A 99 -45.99 14.58 39.50
N ALA A 100 -46.26 15.83 39.88
CA ALA A 100 -47.52 16.51 39.56
C ALA A 100 -47.65 16.95 38.08
N ASN A 101 -46.53 17.01 37.34
CA ASN A 101 -46.47 17.50 35.96
C ASN A 101 -46.23 16.37 34.94
N ILE A 102 -46.26 15.11 35.39
CA ILE A 102 -46.02 13.94 34.54
C ILE A 102 -47.35 13.25 34.30
N GLU A 103 -47.79 13.23 33.04
CA GLU A 103 -48.96 12.47 32.60
C GLU A 103 -48.49 11.18 31.92
N TYR A 104 -49.02 10.03 32.37
CA TYR A 104 -48.67 8.73 31.83
C TYR A 104 -49.65 8.32 30.75
N LEU A 105 -49.17 8.23 29.51
CA LEU A 105 -49.96 7.78 28.38
C LEU A 105 -49.76 6.27 28.15
N THR A 106 -50.84 5.50 28.14
CA THR A 106 -50.79 4.08 27.78
C THR A 106 -50.75 3.94 26.26
N VAL A 107 -49.65 3.42 25.74
CA VAL A 107 -49.49 3.17 24.30
C VAL A 107 -49.90 1.72 24.02
N ALA A 108 -50.98 1.54 23.26
CA ALA A 108 -51.47 0.22 22.86
C ALA A 108 -50.37 -0.55 22.10
N GLY A 109 -50.09 -1.79 22.52
CA GLY A 109 -49.03 -2.62 21.91
C GLY A 109 -47.60 -2.28 22.35
N TYR A 110 -47.40 -1.37 23.31
CA TYR A 110 -46.07 -1.12 23.86
C TYR A 110 -45.55 -2.32 24.64
N ASN A 111 -44.49 -2.95 24.13
CA ASN A 111 -43.75 -3.99 24.82
C ASN A 111 -42.46 -3.40 25.44
N PRO A 112 -42.38 -3.23 26.78
CA PRO A 112 -41.18 -2.74 27.44
C PRO A 112 -40.00 -3.71 27.34
N ALA A 113 -40.27 -5.00 27.10
CA ALA A 113 -39.27 -6.04 26.89
C ALA A 113 -38.97 -6.26 25.39
N ARG A 114 -39.11 -5.23 24.56
CA ARG A 114 -38.66 -5.30 23.16
C ARG A 114 -37.15 -5.46 23.13
N ASP A 115 -36.67 -6.46 22.40
CA ASP A 115 -35.26 -6.56 22.08
C ASP A 115 -34.82 -5.28 21.37
N ASN A 116 -33.67 -4.74 21.77
CA ASN A 116 -33.10 -3.52 21.20
C ASN A 116 -33.01 -3.67 19.68
N THR A 117 -33.95 -3.09 18.93
CA THR A 117 -33.99 -3.12 17.47
C THR A 117 -33.05 -2.05 16.90
N VAL A 118 -31.89 -1.87 17.52
CA VAL A 118 -30.77 -1.31 16.78
C VAL A 118 -30.46 -2.40 15.77
N ALA A 119 -30.62 -2.12 14.47
CA ALA A 119 -30.21 -3.06 13.44
C ALA A 119 -28.82 -3.59 13.84
N PRO A 120 -28.60 -4.92 13.84
CA PRO A 120 -27.26 -5.44 14.04
C PRO A 120 -26.35 -4.64 13.12
N ILE A 121 -25.30 -4.03 13.68
CA ILE A 121 -24.20 -3.62 12.84
C ILE A 121 -23.72 -4.96 12.30
N GLU A 122 -24.09 -5.28 11.06
CA GLU A 122 -23.34 -6.23 10.27
C GLU A 122 -21.93 -5.66 10.28
N LEU A 123 -21.11 -6.14 11.21
CA LEU A 123 -19.69 -6.21 10.98
C LEU A 123 -19.64 -6.89 9.62
N GLN A 124 -19.42 -6.12 8.56
CA GLN A 124 -18.95 -6.68 7.32
C GLN A 124 -17.83 -7.58 7.78
N SER A 125 -18.08 -8.89 7.75
CA SER A 125 -17.03 -9.88 7.83
C SER A 125 -16.02 -9.36 6.85
N ASP A 126 -14.85 -8.94 7.34
CA ASP A 126 -13.74 -8.52 6.52
C ASP A 126 -13.76 -9.49 5.34
N ASP A 127 -14.11 -9.01 4.14
CA ASP A 127 -13.90 -9.78 2.93
C ASP A 127 -12.50 -10.33 3.11
N PRO A 128 -12.29 -11.66 3.04
CA PRO A 128 -10.99 -12.23 3.35
C PRO A 128 -9.99 -11.41 2.56
N VAL A 129 -9.23 -10.58 3.26
CA VAL A 129 -8.22 -9.73 2.65
C VAL A 129 -7.40 -10.75 1.91
N SER A 130 -7.44 -10.71 0.58
CA SER A 130 -6.74 -11.69 -0.24
C SER A 130 -5.31 -11.65 0.23
N GLU A 131 -4.92 -12.62 1.05
CA GLU A 131 -3.59 -12.67 1.62
C GLU A 131 -2.71 -12.88 0.41
N TYR A 132 -1.97 -11.83 0.06
CA TYR A 132 -1.15 -11.81 -1.13
C TYR A 132 0.09 -12.64 -0.80
N ASP A 133 -0.08 -13.97 -0.81
CA ASP A 133 0.94 -14.98 -0.48
C ASP A 133 1.98 -15.15 -1.59
N GLU A 134 1.90 -14.36 -2.65
CA GLU A 134 2.91 -14.32 -3.70
C GLU A 134 4.21 -13.73 -3.13
N THR A 135 5.10 -14.62 -2.68
CA THR A 135 6.47 -14.26 -2.35
C THR A 135 7.25 -13.88 -3.61
N PHE A 136 8.16 -12.92 -3.49
CA PHE A 136 9.09 -12.54 -4.57
C PHE A 136 9.79 -13.75 -5.20
N THR A 137 10.14 -14.75 -4.39
CA THR A 137 10.74 -16.00 -4.83
C THR A 137 9.84 -16.83 -5.73
N GLY A 138 8.52 -16.86 -5.46
CA GLY A 138 7.53 -17.55 -6.30
C GLY A 138 7.44 -16.92 -7.68
N TRP A 139 7.20 -15.60 -7.74
CA TRP A 139 7.19 -14.86 -9.00
C TRP A 139 8.51 -15.00 -9.78
N LEU A 140 9.66 -14.96 -9.08
CA LEU A 140 10.96 -15.06 -9.73
C LEU A 140 11.18 -16.45 -10.36
N SER A 141 10.76 -17.52 -9.68
CA SER A 141 10.81 -18.87 -10.23
C SER A 141 9.91 -19.01 -11.46
N GLU A 142 8.68 -18.48 -11.41
CA GLU A 142 7.74 -18.53 -12.51
C GLU A 142 8.23 -17.72 -13.72
N ARG A 143 8.87 -16.57 -13.47
CA ARG A 143 9.49 -15.76 -14.50
C ARG A 143 10.70 -16.45 -15.13
N TRP A 144 11.55 -17.08 -14.34
CA TRP A 144 12.70 -17.85 -14.81
C TRP A 144 12.26 -19.06 -15.65
N ASP A 145 11.20 -19.73 -15.24
CA ASP A 145 10.64 -20.88 -15.94
C ASP A 145 10.03 -20.50 -17.28
N SER A 146 9.30 -19.38 -17.35
CA SER A 146 8.81 -18.82 -18.62
C SER A 146 9.95 -18.48 -19.59
N MET A 147 11.08 -18.01 -19.06
CA MET A 147 12.27 -17.67 -19.85
C MET A 147 12.92 -18.95 -20.40
N ARG A 148 13.10 -19.99 -19.57
CA ARG A 148 13.64 -21.28 -19.99
C ARG A 148 12.78 -21.93 -21.08
N GLN A 149 11.46 -21.93 -20.93
CA GLN A 149 10.54 -22.46 -21.94
C GLN A 149 10.61 -21.69 -23.27
N SER A 150 10.78 -20.36 -23.21
CA SER A 150 10.95 -19.55 -24.42
C SER A 150 12.28 -19.81 -25.17
N LEU A 151 13.28 -20.36 -24.47
CA LEU A 151 14.62 -20.66 -24.99
C LEU A 151 14.82 -22.13 -25.40
N GLY A 152 13.78 -22.97 -25.29
CA GLY A 152 13.75 -24.29 -25.91
C GLY A 152 14.77 -25.30 -25.36
N TRP A 153 14.92 -25.37 -24.04
CA TRP A 153 15.54 -26.50 -23.33
C TRP A 153 14.50 -27.26 -22.52
#